data_AF-A0A941E1W4-F1
#
_entry.id   AF-A0A941E1W4-F1
#
_cell.length_a   1.000
_cell.length_b   1.000
_cell.length_c   1.000
_cell.angle_alpha   90.00
_cell.angle_beta   90.00
_cell.angle_gamma   90.00
#
_symmetry.space_group_name_H-M   'P 1'
#
loop_
_entity.id
_entity.type
_entity.pdbx_description
1 polymer ?
#
loop_
_entity_poly.entity_id
_entity_poly.type
_entity_poly.pdbx_seq_one_letter_code
_entity_poly.pdbx_strand_id
1 'polypeptide(L)'
;MKRFPFASARGFSLLELSVGIVVIGILTVSLVLFIPKIKSLPAFSQHSGNPLDQANKAIEGFVIANSRLPCPDTSPNNIGDEDCSGAAVTGWLPTRTLGITLSEPVRYGVYRQSTALASNDYDLAVLKDRYVPLLPSTYASSYSVKKNGLDFCIGLLNLTGNGGIVLTAGDAIPIAYGLATAGAANADQRDDGVYSKFDGLNVKPGQFELSGAQKTNVYDDDTRTVGSAEFFERLACTQKLAAVNSVGRAAYVAYDVDEVAKFYVKFRTFQVKVAELNNAMVGTAKDLAIADLAISIAGMGVAVAGMFESPGPAGAFGIATAGAAIAMAGYSMAEALKEVPKAAEDLTTARQQKIASDNFKVQTGIDLTTAMTTINTLDGKGIRP
;
A
#
# COMPACT_ATOMS: atom_id res chain seq x y z
N MET A 1 25.15 -85.64 22.44
CA MET A 1 23.84 -85.16 22.93
C MET A 1 24.02 -84.56 24.32
N LYS A 2 23.95 -83.23 24.47
CA LYS A 2 23.99 -82.55 25.78
C LYS A 2 22.55 -82.40 26.29
N ARG A 3 22.25 -82.98 27.46
CA ARG A 3 20.96 -82.84 28.15
C ARG A 3 20.92 -81.50 28.88
N PHE A 4 19.91 -80.67 28.61
CA PHE A 4 19.61 -79.50 29.43
C PHE A 4 18.88 -79.94 30.71
N PRO A 5 19.26 -79.44 31.89
CA PRO A 5 18.50 -79.68 33.11
C PRO A 5 17.22 -78.86 33.08
N PHE A 6 16.07 -79.50 33.28
CA PHE A 6 14.81 -78.81 33.58
C PHE A 6 14.89 -78.23 35.00
N ALA A 7 14.80 -76.92 35.11
CA ALA A 7 14.64 -76.26 36.41
C ALA A 7 13.24 -76.61 36.97
N SER A 8 13.20 -77.08 38.21
CA SER A 8 11.94 -77.36 38.92
C SER A 8 11.24 -76.03 39.24
N ALA A 9 10.03 -75.85 38.71
CA ALA A 9 9.18 -74.71 39.06
C ALA A 9 8.68 -74.90 40.49
N ARG A 10 9.21 -74.10 41.42
CA ARG A 10 8.65 -74.00 42.78
C ARG A 10 7.35 -73.21 42.68
N GLY A 11 6.24 -73.78 43.15
CA GLY A 11 4.96 -73.10 43.24
C GLY A 11 5.03 -71.91 44.21
N PHE A 12 4.38 -70.80 43.84
CA PHE A 12 4.35 -69.59 44.65
C PHE A 12 3.56 -69.79 45.95
N SER A 13 4.10 -69.29 47.07
CA SER A 13 3.37 -69.26 48.35
C SER A 13 2.22 -68.24 48.28
N LEU A 14 1.10 -68.54 48.94
CA LEU A 14 -0.03 -67.60 49.06
C LEU A 14 0.41 -66.24 49.62
N LEU A 15 1.41 -66.22 50.49
CA LEU A 15 1.99 -65.00 51.04
C LEU A 15 2.68 -64.17 49.95
N GLU A 16 3.46 -64.82 49.09
CA GLU A 16 4.25 -64.18 48.03
C GLU A 16 3.34 -63.56 46.95
N LEU A 17 2.22 -64.23 46.65
CA LEU A 17 1.19 -63.71 45.75
C LEU A 17 0.45 -62.51 46.37
N SER A 18 0.14 -62.54 47.67
CA SER A 18 -0.52 -61.42 48.35
C SER A 18 0.35 -60.16 48.38
N VAL A 19 1.65 -60.31 48.66
CA VAL A 19 2.61 -59.19 48.64
C VAL A 19 2.77 -58.65 47.23
N GLY A 20 2.83 -59.53 46.23
CA GLY A 20 2.90 -59.13 44.82
C GLY A 20 1.72 -58.24 44.39
N ILE A 21 0.49 -58.61 44.77
CA ILE A 21 -0.71 -57.83 44.43
C ILE A 21 -0.70 -56.47 45.14
N VAL A 22 -0.29 -56.41 46.42
CA VAL A 22 -0.21 -55.15 47.17
C VAL A 22 0.80 -54.20 46.53
N VAL A 23 1.99 -54.69 46.17
CA VAL A 23 3.02 -53.87 45.51
C VAL A 23 2.53 -53.37 44.15
N ILE A 24 1.91 -54.24 43.33
CA ILE A 24 1.36 -53.83 42.03
C ILE A 24 0.23 -52.81 42.21
N GLY A 25 -0.62 -52.95 43.23
CA GLY A 25 -1.69 -52.01 43.56
C GLY A 25 -1.15 -50.62 43.93
N ILE A 26 -0.13 -50.57 44.79
CA ILE A 26 0.50 -49.29 45.17
C ILE A 26 1.18 -48.63 43.97
N LEU A 27 1.86 -49.42 43.13
CA LEU A 27 2.50 -48.92 41.92
C LEU A 27 1.49 -48.40 40.90
N THR A 28 0.36 -49.08 40.70
CA THR A 28 -0.68 -48.63 39.77
C THR A 28 -1.37 -47.36 40.25
N VAL A 29 -1.71 -47.25 41.54
CA VAL A 29 -2.28 -46.00 42.11
C VAL A 29 -1.28 -44.85 41.98
N SER A 30 -0.01 -45.09 42.30
CA SER A 30 1.05 -44.07 42.17
C SER A 30 1.22 -43.60 40.74
N LEU A 31 1.18 -44.51 39.76
CA LEU A 31 1.27 -44.19 38.34
C LEU A 31 0.07 -43.36 37.86
N VAL A 32 -1.15 -43.73 38.23
CA VAL A 32 -2.37 -42.99 37.84
C VAL A 32 -2.35 -41.56 38.39
N LEU A 33 -1.85 -41.37 39.61
CA LEU A 33 -1.66 -40.04 40.21
C LEU A 33 -0.55 -39.22 39.55
N PHE A 34 0.44 -39.87 38.93
CA PHE A 34 1.56 -39.21 38.25
C PHE A 34 1.32 -38.90 36.76
N ILE A 35 0.42 -39.62 36.07
CA ILE A 35 0.08 -39.36 34.65
C ILE A 35 -0.27 -37.88 34.37
N PRO A 36 -1.11 -37.18 35.17
CA PRO A 36 -1.40 -35.77 34.93
C PRO A 36 -0.15 -34.87 35.02
N LYS A 37 0.80 -35.21 35.92
CA LYS A 37 2.06 -34.47 36.09
C LYS A 37 3.06 -34.71 34.95
N ILE A 38 3.01 -35.87 34.30
CA ILE A 38 3.84 -36.15 33.12
C ILE A 38 3.35 -35.35 31.91
N LYS A 39 2.03 -35.11 31.79
CA LYS A 39 1.47 -34.25 30.73
C LYS A 39 1.89 -32.79 30.84
N SER A 40 2.22 -32.31 32.04
CA SER A 40 2.82 -30.99 32.25
C SER A 40 4.32 -30.92 31.95
N LEU A 41 4.98 -32.02 31.59
CA LEU A 41 6.38 -31.98 31.18
C LEU A 41 6.50 -31.47 29.73
N PRO A 42 7.32 -30.43 29.48
CA PRO A 42 7.46 -29.82 28.16
C PRO A 42 7.99 -30.77 27.07
N ALA A 43 8.56 -31.92 27.45
CA ALA A 43 9.11 -32.91 26.52
C ALA A 43 8.04 -33.64 25.69
N PHE A 44 6.81 -33.83 26.20
CA PHE A 44 5.73 -34.48 25.46
C PHE A 44 5.03 -33.54 24.45
N SER A 45 5.15 -32.23 24.65
CA SER A 45 4.65 -31.20 23.72
C SER A 45 5.42 -31.11 22.40
N GLN A 46 6.50 -31.86 22.22
CA GLN A 46 7.31 -31.79 20.99
C GLN A 46 6.78 -32.65 19.83
N HIS A 47 5.97 -33.68 20.11
CA HIS A 47 5.45 -34.60 19.07
C HIS A 47 4.03 -34.24 18.59
N SER A 48 3.32 -33.37 19.30
CA SER A 48 2.09 -32.70 18.86
C SER A 48 2.37 -31.22 19.01
N GLY A 49 2.54 -30.50 17.90
CA GLY A 49 2.92 -29.08 17.95
C GLY A 49 2.01 -28.28 18.88
N ASN A 50 2.56 -27.25 19.55
CA ASN A 50 1.81 -26.41 20.49
C ASN A 50 0.51 -25.89 19.79
N PRO A 51 -0.69 -26.18 20.30
CA PRO A 51 -1.95 -25.78 19.67
C PRO A 51 -2.05 -24.26 19.47
N LEU A 52 -1.41 -23.46 20.33
CA LEU A 52 -1.33 -22.00 20.18
C LEU A 52 -0.47 -21.58 18.98
N ASP A 53 0.60 -22.30 18.67
CA ASP A 53 1.44 -22.02 17.49
C ASP A 53 0.70 -22.38 16.20
N GLN A 54 0.00 -23.52 16.19
CA GLN A 54 -0.86 -23.92 15.07
C GLN A 54 -1.99 -22.91 14.84
N ALA A 55 -2.68 -22.49 15.90
CA ALA A 55 -3.71 -21.46 15.84
C ALA A 55 -3.17 -20.11 15.34
N ASN A 56 -2.02 -19.66 15.86
CA ASN A 56 -1.37 -18.42 15.46
C ASN A 56 -1.07 -18.43 13.95
N LYS A 57 -0.44 -19.51 13.44
CA LYS A 57 -0.13 -19.64 12.01
C LYS A 57 -1.39 -19.66 11.13
N ALA A 58 -2.45 -20.31 11.58
CA ALA A 58 -3.71 -20.35 10.85
C ALA A 58 -4.38 -18.97 10.78
N ILE A 59 -4.36 -18.20 11.87
CA ILE A 59 -4.85 -16.82 11.90
C ILE A 59 -4.03 -15.93 10.96
N GLU A 60 -2.70 -16.04 10.99
CA GLU A 60 -1.84 -15.26 10.09
C GLU A 60 -2.13 -15.57 8.62
N GLY A 61 -2.27 -16.85 8.26
CA GLY A 61 -2.67 -17.27 6.91
C GLY A 61 -4.07 -16.77 6.52
N PHE A 62 -5.01 -16.80 7.47
CA PHE A 62 -6.37 -16.29 7.26
C PHE A 62 -6.37 -14.79 6.97
N VAL A 63 -5.57 -14.00 7.68
CA VAL A 63 -5.44 -12.55 7.45
C VAL A 63 -4.86 -12.24 6.08
N ILE A 64 -3.84 -12.99 5.63
CA ILE A 64 -3.27 -12.84 4.28
C ILE A 64 -4.33 -13.13 3.20
N ALA A 65 -5.17 -14.14 3.42
CA ALA A 65 -6.22 -14.52 2.48
C ALA A 65 -7.41 -13.53 2.48
N ASN A 66 -7.87 -13.12 3.67
CA ASN A 66 -9.15 -12.44 3.86
C ASN A 66 -9.04 -10.96 4.24
N SER A 67 -7.84 -10.45 4.53
CA SER A 67 -7.59 -9.05 4.94
C SER A 67 -8.37 -8.59 6.19
N ARG A 68 -8.67 -9.54 7.08
CA ARG A 68 -9.32 -9.34 8.37
C ARG A 68 -8.93 -10.49 9.30
N LEU A 69 -9.00 -10.26 10.61
CA LEU A 69 -8.97 -11.33 11.60
C LEU A 69 -10.28 -12.11 11.60
N PRO A 70 -10.26 -13.39 12.02
CA PRO A 70 -11.49 -14.14 12.14
C PRO A 70 -12.36 -13.60 13.29
N CYS A 71 -13.68 -13.73 13.19
CA CYS A 71 -14.59 -13.46 14.30
C CYS A 71 -14.59 -14.65 15.27
N PRO A 72 -14.74 -14.43 16.59
CA PRO A 72 -14.82 -15.55 17.53
C PRO A 72 -16.03 -16.43 17.25
N ASP A 73 -15.89 -17.72 17.52
CA ASP A 73 -17.04 -18.63 17.63
C ASP A 73 -17.72 -18.38 18.97
N THR A 74 -18.94 -17.84 18.91
CA THR A 74 -19.77 -17.53 20.09
C THR A 74 -20.69 -18.70 20.47
N SER A 75 -20.65 -19.81 19.73
CA SER A 75 -21.44 -21.00 20.00
C SER A 75 -21.11 -21.56 21.39
N PRO A 76 -22.12 -21.87 22.21
CA PRO A 76 -21.90 -22.53 23.50
C PRO A 76 -21.16 -23.87 23.38
N ASN A 77 -21.23 -24.52 22.21
CA ASN A 77 -20.68 -25.84 21.97
C ASN A 77 -19.36 -25.83 21.18
N ASN A 78 -18.76 -24.66 20.89
CA ASN A 78 -17.52 -24.54 20.11
C ASN A 78 -17.57 -25.36 18.80
N ILE A 79 -18.46 -24.97 17.90
CA ILE A 79 -18.70 -25.68 16.62
C ILE A 79 -17.53 -25.43 15.65
N GLY A 80 -16.75 -24.36 15.88
CA GLY A 80 -15.58 -23.97 15.10
C GLY A 80 -15.90 -22.98 13.98
N ASP A 81 -17.06 -22.33 13.99
CA ASP A 81 -17.47 -21.36 12.97
C ASP A 81 -17.32 -19.92 13.43
N GLU A 82 -16.85 -19.04 12.55
CA GLU A 82 -16.89 -17.61 12.80
C GLU A 82 -18.32 -17.11 13.03
N ASP A 83 -18.54 -16.36 14.12
CA ASP A 83 -19.74 -15.53 14.30
C ASP A 83 -19.42 -14.04 14.19
N CYS A 84 -19.58 -13.51 12.97
CA CYS A 84 -19.42 -12.08 12.69
C CYS A 84 -20.73 -11.28 12.85
N SER A 85 -21.84 -11.90 13.26
CA SER A 85 -23.15 -11.22 13.33
C SER A 85 -23.24 -10.23 14.50
N GLY A 86 -22.44 -10.43 15.55
CA GLY A 86 -22.33 -9.54 16.70
C GLY A 86 -20.98 -8.82 16.78
N ALA A 87 -20.82 -7.98 17.81
CA ALA A 87 -19.56 -7.31 18.17
C ALA A 87 -18.76 -8.10 19.24
N ALA A 88 -18.93 -9.43 19.28
CA ALA A 88 -18.25 -10.28 20.24
C ALA A 88 -16.73 -10.15 20.09
N VAL A 89 -16.07 -9.73 21.16
CA VAL A 89 -14.62 -9.53 21.25
C VAL A 89 -13.91 -10.85 21.60
N THR A 90 -14.58 -11.72 22.36
CA THR A 90 -14.04 -13.00 22.83
C THR A 90 -15.02 -14.14 22.63
N GLY A 91 -14.48 -15.34 22.40
CA GLY A 91 -15.20 -16.59 22.22
C GLY A 91 -14.24 -17.76 22.04
N TRP A 92 -14.68 -18.80 21.36
CA TRP A 92 -13.82 -19.89 20.93
C TRP A 92 -13.10 -19.56 19.62
N LEU A 93 -11.95 -20.18 19.39
CA LEU A 93 -11.27 -20.08 18.10
C LEU A 93 -12.10 -20.81 17.02
N PRO A 94 -12.41 -20.17 15.87
CA PRO A 94 -13.22 -20.76 14.81
C PRO A 94 -12.38 -21.76 13.97
N THR A 95 -12.11 -22.93 14.54
CA THR A 95 -11.22 -23.96 13.98
C THR A 95 -11.68 -24.48 12.61
N ARG A 96 -12.98 -24.63 12.39
CA ARG A 96 -13.56 -25.07 11.11
C ARG A 96 -13.40 -24.01 10.03
N THR A 97 -13.62 -22.74 10.37
CA THR A 97 -13.37 -21.64 9.43
C THR A 97 -11.89 -21.46 9.11
N LEU A 98 -11.01 -21.69 10.08
CA LEU A 98 -9.55 -21.69 9.90
C LEU A 98 -9.03 -22.95 9.19
N GLY A 99 -9.85 -24.00 9.04
CA GLY A 99 -9.46 -25.26 8.42
C GLY A 99 -8.43 -26.05 9.20
N ILE A 100 -8.44 -25.93 10.53
CA ILE A 100 -7.49 -26.61 11.43
C ILE A 100 -8.20 -27.51 12.43
N THR A 101 -7.48 -28.51 12.93
CA THR A 101 -7.89 -29.34 14.08
C THR A 101 -6.85 -29.19 15.17
N LEU A 102 -7.31 -28.90 16.39
CA LEU A 102 -6.47 -28.71 17.57
C LEU A 102 -6.68 -29.86 18.56
N SER A 103 -5.66 -30.14 19.38
CA SER A 103 -5.73 -31.17 20.43
C SER A 103 -6.65 -30.79 21.59
N GLU A 104 -6.94 -29.49 21.74
CA GLU A 104 -7.79 -28.94 22.78
C GLU A 104 -8.47 -27.64 22.31
N PRO A 105 -9.60 -27.25 22.94
CA PRO A 105 -10.23 -25.96 22.68
C PRO A 105 -9.31 -24.78 22.99
N VAL A 106 -9.23 -23.82 22.07
CA VAL A 106 -8.51 -22.55 22.26
C VAL A 106 -9.51 -21.44 22.46
N ARG A 107 -9.33 -20.66 23.52
CA ARG A 107 -10.04 -19.40 23.70
C ARG A 107 -9.41 -18.34 22.81
N TYR A 108 -10.26 -17.56 22.15
CA TYR A 108 -9.84 -16.56 21.18
C TYR A 108 -10.47 -15.20 21.49
N GLY A 109 -9.67 -14.15 21.31
CA GLY A 109 -10.15 -12.78 21.31
C GLY A 109 -9.56 -11.98 20.17
N VAL A 110 -10.35 -11.07 19.63
CA VAL A 110 -9.95 -10.16 18.55
C VAL A 110 -10.38 -8.74 18.90
N TYR A 111 -9.51 -7.79 18.59
CA TYR A 111 -9.82 -6.39 18.84
C TYR A 111 -10.93 -5.91 17.91
N ARG A 112 -12.07 -5.54 18.48
CA ARG A 112 -13.26 -5.13 17.75
C ARG A 112 -13.89 -3.89 18.37
N GLN A 113 -13.75 -2.76 17.69
CA GLN A 113 -14.42 -1.51 18.05
C GLN A 113 -14.71 -0.72 16.78
N SER A 114 -15.98 -0.71 16.36
CA SER A 114 -16.37 0.05 15.18
C SER A 114 -16.53 1.53 15.49
N THR A 115 -16.22 2.37 14.51
CA THR A 115 -16.46 3.83 14.58
C THR A 115 -17.23 4.29 13.34
N ALA A 116 -17.79 5.50 13.40
CA ALA A 116 -18.60 6.04 12.30
C ALA A 116 -17.77 6.32 11.04
N LEU A 117 -16.48 6.66 11.20
CA LEU A 117 -15.57 6.94 10.10
C LEU A 117 -14.68 5.72 9.84
N ALA A 118 -14.75 5.16 8.64
CA ALA A 118 -13.99 3.97 8.28
C ALA A 118 -12.46 4.16 8.44
N SER A 119 -11.94 5.36 8.14
CA SER A 119 -10.52 5.70 8.31
C SER A 119 -10.02 5.57 9.75
N ASN A 120 -10.93 5.69 10.74
CA ASN A 120 -10.62 5.63 12.17
C ASN A 120 -11.23 4.38 12.82
N ASP A 121 -11.68 3.41 12.04
CA ASP A 121 -12.30 2.19 12.55
C ASP A 121 -11.22 1.23 13.05
N TYR A 122 -11.43 0.65 14.23
CA TYR A 122 -10.49 -0.25 14.89
C TYR A 122 -10.94 -1.71 14.84
N ASP A 123 -12.06 -2.05 14.18
CA ASP A 123 -12.56 -3.42 14.12
C ASP A 123 -11.73 -4.27 13.16
N LEU A 124 -10.80 -5.06 13.71
CA LEU A 124 -9.89 -5.89 12.93
C LEU A 124 -10.58 -7.11 12.32
N ALA A 125 -11.80 -7.46 12.76
CA ALA A 125 -12.54 -8.61 12.25
C ALA A 125 -13.48 -8.26 11.08
N VAL A 126 -13.56 -6.97 10.69
CA VAL A 126 -14.45 -6.50 9.62
C VAL A 126 -13.65 -5.84 8.50
N LEU A 127 -14.03 -6.18 7.26
CA LEU A 127 -13.52 -5.51 6.07
C LEU A 127 -14.10 -4.08 5.97
N LYS A 128 -13.22 -3.10 6.12
CA LYS A 128 -13.49 -1.67 5.93
C LYS A 128 -12.48 -1.10 4.95
N ASP A 129 -12.89 -0.05 4.25
CA ASP A 129 -12.01 0.76 3.39
C ASP A 129 -11.42 1.87 4.28
N ARG A 130 -10.18 1.67 4.72
CA ARG A 130 -9.46 2.53 5.68
C ARG A 130 -8.31 3.27 5.02
N TYR A 131 -7.69 2.68 4.01
CA TYR A 131 -6.52 3.22 3.35
C TYR A 131 -6.95 4.08 2.15
N VAL A 132 -6.59 5.36 2.19
CA VAL A 132 -6.77 6.27 1.06
C VAL A 132 -5.40 6.77 0.63
N PRO A 133 -4.89 6.38 -0.55
CA PRO A 133 -3.62 6.89 -1.04
C PRO A 133 -3.74 8.38 -1.35
N LEU A 134 -2.67 9.13 -1.08
CA LEU A 134 -2.61 10.54 -1.48
C LEU A 134 -2.41 10.61 -3.00
N LEU A 135 -3.41 11.11 -3.71
CA LEU A 135 -3.43 11.29 -5.16
C LEU A 135 -3.67 12.76 -5.54
N PRO A 136 -3.25 13.22 -6.75
CA PRO A 136 -3.56 14.56 -7.23
C PRO A 136 -5.07 14.83 -7.22
N SER A 137 -5.48 16.08 -6.98
CA SER A 137 -6.89 16.44 -6.71
C SER A 137 -7.85 16.01 -7.82
N THR A 138 -7.43 16.09 -9.08
CA THR A 138 -8.17 15.65 -10.26
C THR A 138 -8.41 14.14 -10.30
N TYR A 139 -7.61 13.37 -9.55
CA TYR A 139 -7.66 11.91 -9.45
C TYR A 139 -7.92 11.44 -8.02
N ALA A 140 -8.36 12.31 -7.10
CA ALA A 140 -8.52 12.00 -5.69
C ALA A 140 -9.51 10.86 -5.41
N SER A 141 -10.44 10.59 -6.34
CA SER A 141 -11.41 9.49 -6.27
C SER A 141 -11.04 8.28 -7.12
N SER A 142 -9.86 8.28 -7.75
CA SER A 142 -9.44 7.27 -8.73
C SER A 142 -8.63 6.12 -8.11
N TYR A 143 -8.61 6.01 -6.76
CA TYR A 143 -7.96 4.92 -6.04
C TYR A 143 -8.83 3.65 -6.01
N SER A 144 -8.26 2.54 -5.54
CA SER A 144 -9.01 1.28 -5.46
C SER A 144 -9.93 1.29 -4.24
N VAL A 145 -11.25 1.21 -4.46
CA VAL A 145 -12.27 1.02 -3.40
C VAL A 145 -12.31 -0.42 -2.85
N LYS A 146 -11.36 -1.27 -3.23
CA LYS A 146 -11.29 -2.65 -2.76
C LYS A 146 -10.73 -2.71 -1.35
N LYS A 147 -11.51 -3.28 -0.45
CA LYS A 147 -11.09 -3.61 0.92
C LYS A 147 -10.07 -4.74 0.90
N ASN A 148 -8.85 -4.45 1.31
CA ASN A 148 -7.70 -5.33 1.18
C ASN A 148 -6.75 -5.21 2.40
N GLY A 149 -5.61 -5.88 2.33
CA GLY A 149 -4.67 -5.94 3.45
C GLY A 149 -4.06 -4.59 3.85
N LEU A 150 -4.01 -3.60 2.97
CA LEU A 150 -3.54 -2.25 3.32
C LEU A 150 -4.53 -1.59 4.28
N ASP A 151 -5.83 -1.79 4.07
CA ASP A 151 -6.86 -1.33 5.01
C ASP A 151 -6.73 -2.01 6.37
N PHE A 152 -6.36 -3.29 6.37
CA PHE A 152 -6.05 -4.03 7.58
C PHE A 152 -4.83 -3.44 8.31
N CYS A 153 -3.76 -3.12 7.58
CA CYS A 153 -2.58 -2.45 8.12
C CYS A 153 -2.93 -1.08 8.74
N ILE A 154 -3.80 -0.29 8.12
CA ILE A 154 -4.29 0.97 8.70
C ILE A 154 -5.11 0.71 9.97
N GLY A 155 -5.95 -0.33 10.00
CA GLY A 155 -6.67 -0.74 11.20
C GLY A 155 -5.73 -1.07 12.38
N LEU A 156 -4.64 -1.80 12.11
CA LEU A 156 -3.60 -2.07 13.11
C LEU A 156 -2.89 -0.80 13.58
N LEU A 157 -2.58 0.12 12.67
CA LEU A 157 -1.95 1.40 13.00
C LEU A 157 -2.86 2.25 13.89
N ASN A 158 -4.14 2.33 13.56
CA ASN A 158 -5.14 3.08 14.33
C ASN A 158 -5.19 2.61 15.80
N LEU A 159 -5.06 1.30 16.04
CA LEU A 159 -5.03 0.75 17.39
C LEU A 159 -3.86 1.29 18.24
N THR A 160 -2.74 1.68 17.62
CA THR A 160 -1.61 2.28 18.34
C THR A 160 -1.85 3.74 18.76
N GLY A 161 -2.79 4.44 18.11
CA GLY A 161 -2.96 5.89 18.23
C GLY A 161 -3.89 6.36 19.36
N ASN A 162 -5.03 5.69 19.58
CA ASN A 162 -5.98 5.92 20.70
C ASN A 162 -7.22 5.00 20.62
N GLY A 163 -7.05 3.72 20.23
CA GLY A 163 -8.18 2.77 20.27
C GLY A 163 -8.63 2.62 21.73
N GLY A 164 -9.94 2.60 22.00
CA GLY A 164 -10.43 2.34 23.35
C GLY A 164 -9.88 1.01 23.90
N ILE A 165 -9.84 0.82 25.21
CA ILE A 165 -9.36 -0.46 25.76
C ILE A 165 -10.49 -1.48 25.72
N VAL A 166 -10.57 -2.27 24.65
CA VAL A 166 -11.62 -3.29 24.43
C VAL A 166 -11.09 -4.72 24.48
N LEU A 167 -9.82 -4.93 24.11
CA LEU A 167 -9.12 -6.20 24.26
C LEU A 167 -7.71 -5.97 24.80
N THR A 168 -7.36 -6.64 25.91
CA THR A 168 -6.05 -6.51 26.55
C THR A 168 -5.34 -7.82 26.83
N ALA A 169 -4.01 -7.74 26.85
CA ALA A 169 -3.15 -8.64 27.61
C ALA A 169 -2.83 -8.01 28.96
N GLY A 170 -2.94 -8.79 30.03
CA GLY A 170 -2.92 -8.26 31.39
C GLY A 170 -4.00 -7.19 31.59
N ASP A 171 -3.72 -6.26 32.51
CA ASP A 171 -4.70 -5.24 32.91
C ASP A 171 -4.89 -4.09 31.91
N ALA A 172 -3.94 -3.86 30.99
CA ALA A 172 -3.95 -2.63 30.18
C ALA A 172 -3.23 -2.68 28.82
N ILE A 173 -2.59 -3.78 28.43
CA ILE A 173 -1.80 -3.78 27.18
C ILE A 173 -2.74 -4.09 26.01
N PRO A 174 -2.99 -3.15 25.08
CA PRO A 174 -3.88 -3.42 23.95
C PRO A 174 -3.24 -4.45 23.01
N ILE A 175 -4.04 -5.44 22.61
CA ILE A 175 -3.60 -6.50 21.71
C ILE A 175 -4.52 -6.59 20.49
N ALA A 176 -3.98 -7.00 19.35
CA ALA A 176 -4.75 -7.23 18.13
C ALA A 176 -5.60 -8.51 18.26
N TYR A 177 -5.00 -9.57 18.81
CA TYR A 177 -5.70 -10.78 19.17
C TYR A 177 -4.99 -11.54 20.31
N GLY A 178 -5.76 -12.37 21.01
CA GLY A 178 -5.30 -13.22 22.11
C GLY A 178 -5.75 -14.66 21.93
N LEU A 179 -4.93 -15.59 22.39
CA LEU A 179 -5.17 -17.03 22.37
C LEU A 179 -4.83 -17.62 23.74
N ALA A 180 -5.67 -18.50 24.27
CA ALA A 180 -5.35 -19.24 25.49
C ALA A 180 -5.78 -20.72 25.41
N THR A 181 -5.02 -21.60 26.05
CA THR A 181 -5.41 -22.98 26.38
C THR A 181 -5.49 -23.17 27.88
N ALA A 182 -6.41 -24.04 28.29
CA ALA A 182 -6.88 -24.20 29.67
C ALA A 182 -6.01 -25.13 30.55
N GLY A 183 -4.73 -25.30 30.18
CA GLY A 183 -3.80 -26.16 30.92
C GLY A 183 -4.29 -27.61 31.13
N ALA A 184 -3.86 -28.23 32.23
CA ALA A 184 -4.17 -29.63 32.53
C ALA A 184 -5.48 -29.78 33.31
N ALA A 185 -5.88 -28.77 34.07
CA ALA A 185 -7.07 -28.77 34.90
C ALA A 185 -7.50 -27.34 35.23
N ASN A 186 -8.73 -27.19 35.72
CA ASN A 186 -9.14 -25.99 36.46
C ASN A 186 -8.28 -25.86 37.72
N ALA A 187 -7.25 -25.01 37.71
CA ALA A 187 -6.29 -24.94 38.79
C ALA A 187 -6.81 -24.10 39.96
N ASP A 188 -7.63 -23.08 39.69
CA ASP A 188 -8.21 -22.23 40.74
C ASP A 188 -9.49 -22.79 41.39
N GLN A 189 -10.01 -23.89 40.82
CA GLN A 189 -11.21 -24.63 41.24
C GLN A 189 -12.49 -23.78 41.26
N ARG A 190 -12.56 -22.74 40.44
CA ARG A 190 -13.76 -21.90 40.32
C ARG A 190 -14.73 -22.45 39.29
N ASP A 191 -16.01 -22.17 39.50
CA ASP A 191 -17.05 -22.49 38.51
C ASP A 191 -17.38 -21.24 37.69
N ASP A 192 -16.65 -21.05 36.59
CA ASP A 192 -16.85 -20.01 35.59
C ASP A 192 -17.71 -20.47 34.39
N GLY A 193 -18.62 -21.42 34.63
CA GLY A 193 -19.54 -21.98 33.64
C GLY A 193 -18.86 -22.70 32.48
N VAL A 194 -19.09 -22.22 31.25
CA VAL A 194 -18.54 -22.84 30.02
C VAL A 194 -17.00 -22.71 29.97
N TYR A 195 -16.44 -21.79 30.76
CA TYR A 195 -15.02 -21.47 30.75
C TYR A 195 -14.29 -21.90 32.03
N SER A 196 -14.91 -22.69 32.92
CA SER A 196 -14.33 -23.15 34.19
C SER A 196 -13.05 -23.99 34.07
N LYS A 197 -12.52 -24.24 32.86
CA LYS A 197 -11.21 -24.86 32.72
C LYS A 197 -10.08 -23.83 32.63
N PHE A 198 -10.40 -22.62 32.16
CA PHE A 198 -9.44 -21.53 32.09
C PHE A 198 -9.32 -20.88 33.46
N ASP A 199 -8.15 -20.31 33.75
CA ASP A 199 -7.85 -19.63 34.99
C ASP A 199 -7.57 -18.12 34.76
N GLY A 200 -7.66 -17.33 35.84
CA GLY A 200 -7.18 -15.96 35.85
C GLY A 200 -7.90 -15.01 34.87
N LEU A 201 -7.13 -14.22 34.11
CA LEU A 201 -7.70 -13.26 33.16
C LEU A 201 -8.34 -13.92 31.93
N ASN A 202 -7.94 -15.15 31.60
CA ASN A 202 -8.43 -15.86 30.41
C ASN A 202 -9.91 -16.23 30.53
N VAL A 203 -10.51 -16.19 31.72
CA VAL A 203 -11.96 -16.38 31.89
C VAL A 203 -12.76 -15.14 31.50
N LYS A 204 -12.16 -13.94 31.63
CA LYS A 204 -12.87 -12.67 31.49
C LYS A 204 -13.09 -12.31 30.02
N PRO A 205 -14.24 -11.70 29.66
CA PRO A 205 -14.43 -11.13 28.34
C PRO A 205 -13.44 -9.99 28.07
N GLY A 206 -12.84 -9.97 26.88
CA GLY A 206 -11.92 -8.91 26.45
C GLY A 206 -10.56 -8.88 27.15
N GLN A 207 -10.19 -9.90 27.94
CA GLN A 207 -8.91 -9.95 28.62
C GLN A 207 -8.24 -11.31 28.44
N PHE A 208 -6.91 -11.27 28.35
CA PHE A 208 -6.03 -12.44 28.30
C PHE A 208 -4.87 -12.22 29.25
N GLU A 209 -4.33 -13.30 29.79
CA GLU A 209 -3.11 -13.22 30.57
C GLU A 209 -1.89 -12.87 29.68
N LEU A 210 -0.81 -12.36 30.28
CA LEU A 210 0.41 -12.07 29.53
C LEU A 210 1.03 -13.35 28.97
N SER A 211 1.57 -13.26 27.74
CA SER A 211 2.33 -14.36 27.16
C SER A 211 3.51 -14.75 28.05
N GLY A 212 3.60 -16.02 28.44
CA GLY A 212 4.65 -16.51 29.33
C GLY A 212 4.39 -16.24 30.82
N ALA A 213 3.16 -15.94 31.22
CA ALA A 213 2.80 -15.83 32.63
C ALA A 213 3.23 -17.06 33.43
N GLN A 214 3.70 -16.80 34.66
CA GLN A 214 4.24 -17.82 35.52
C GLN A 214 3.14 -18.80 35.96
N LYS A 215 3.38 -20.09 35.74
CA LYS A 215 2.50 -21.17 36.22
C LYS A 215 2.54 -21.23 37.75
N THR A 216 1.37 -21.30 38.37
CA THR A 216 1.21 -21.42 39.82
C THR A 216 0.31 -22.60 40.17
N ASN A 217 0.02 -22.80 41.44
CA ASN A 217 -0.96 -23.79 41.89
C ASN A 217 -2.42 -23.40 41.58
N VAL A 218 -2.66 -22.17 41.13
CA VAL A 218 -3.98 -21.62 40.80
C VAL A 218 -4.04 -21.07 39.37
N TYR A 219 -3.00 -21.31 38.57
CA TYR A 219 -2.93 -20.85 37.18
C TYR A 219 -2.04 -21.78 36.38
N ASP A 220 -2.62 -22.55 35.45
CA ASP A 220 -1.86 -23.41 34.55
C ASP A 220 -2.11 -23.16 33.04
N ASP A 221 -2.90 -22.15 32.69
CA ASP A 221 -3.22 -21.74 31.32
C ASP A 221 -2.03 -21.25 30.51
N ASP A 222 -1.87 -21.74 29.28
CA ASP A 222 -0.90 -21.18 28.32
C ASP A 222 -1.56 -20.09 27.49
N THR A 223 -0.85 -19.00 27.26
CA THR A 223 -1.44 -17.81 26.63
C THR A 223 -0.47 -17.21 25.63
N ARG A 224 -1.02 -16.83 24.48
CA ARG A 224 -0.31 -16.15 23.41
C ARG A 224 -1.11 -14.95 22.95
N THR A 225 -0.54 -13.77 23.17
CA THR A 225 -1.14 -12.48 22.87
C THR A 225 -0.27 -11.77 21.84
N VAL A 226 -0.90 -11.19 20.82
CA VAL A 226 -0.18 -10.49 19.74
C VAL A 226 -0.59 -9.04 19.71
N GLY A 227 0.40 -8.14 19.88
CA GLY A 227 0.19 -6.70 19.83
C GLY A 227 -0.05 -6.17 18.41
N SER A 228 -0.62 -4.97 18.27
CA SER A 228 -0.80 -4.32 16.96
C SER A 228 0.52 -4.07 16.24
N ALA A 229 1.51 -3.51 16.93
CA ALA A 229 2.83 -3.24 16.36
C ALA A 229 3.58 -4.52 15.96
N GLU A 230 3.51 -5.56 16.80
CA GLU A 230 4.08 -6.88 16.50
C GLU A 230 3.45 -7.46 15.23
N PHE A 231 2.13 -7.39 15.11
CA PHE A 231 1.43 -7.96 13.96
C PHE A 231 1.67 -7.13 12.68
N PHE A 232 1.77 -5.82 12.81
CA PHE A 232 2.08 -4.90 11.71
C PHE A 232 3.42 -5.24 11.05
N GLU A 233 4.44 -5.54 11.86
CA GLU A 233 5.76 -5.94 11.36
C GLU A 233 5.74 -7.34 10.73
N ARG A 234 5.03 -8.32 11.33
CA ARG A 234 4.90 -9.67 10.75
C ARG A 234 4.26 -9.67 9.36
N LEU A 235 3.31 -8.77 9.12
CA LEU A 235 2.64 -8.61 7.83
C LEU A 235 3.42 -7.73 6.84
N ALA A 236 4.61 -7.25 7.23
CA ALA A 236 5.42 -6.30 6.47
C ALA A 236 4.63 -5.05 6.04
N CYS A 237 3.68 -4.60 6.87
CA CYS A 237 2.80 -3.47 6.56
C CYS A 237 3.60 -2.20 6.22
N THR A 238 4.71 -1.95 6.95
CA THR A 238 5.63 -0.83 6.68
C THR A 238 6.11 -0.81 5.24
N GLN A 239 6.58 -1.95 4.72
CA GLN A 239 7.12 -2.05 3.36
C GLN A 239 6.02 -1.91 2.31
N LYS A 240 4.85 -2.53 2.55
CA LYS A 240 3.71 -2.48 1.62
C LYS A 240 3.11 -1.08 1.52
N LEU A 241 2.86 -0.43 2.65
CA LEU A 241 2.38 0.96 2.69
C LEU A 241 3.42 1.92 2.09
N ALA A 242 4.70 1.74 2.38
CA ALA A 242 5.76 2.56 1.79
C ALA A 242 5.80 2.42 0.25
N ALA A 243 5.62 1.21 -0.27
CA ALA A 243 5.57 0.97 -1.72
C ALA A 243 4.43 1.74 -2.38
N VAL A 244 3.21 1.65 -1.84
CA VAL A 244 2.05 2.37 -2.41
C VAL A 244 2.21 3.89 -2.29
N ASN A 245 2.67 4.38 -1.14
CA ASN A 245 2.92 5.82 -0.95
C ASN A 245 4.03 6.35 -1.87
N SER A 246 5.06 5.56 -2.16
CA SER A 246 6.13 5.93 -3.09
C SER A 246 5.59 6.10 -4.51
N VAL A 247 4.75 5.18 -4.98
CA VAL A 247 4.11 5.33 -6.30
C VAL A 247 3.10 6.49 -6.29
N GLY A 248 2.40 6.73 -5.18
CA GLY A 248 1.60 7.94 -4.96
C GLY A 248 2.36 9.22 -5.26
N ARG A 249 3.57 9.36 -4.70
CA ARG A 249 4.46 10.50 -4.97
C ARG A 249 4.90 10.55 -6.45
N ALA A 250 5.17 9.41 -7.07
CA ALA A 250 5.50 9.35 -8.49
C ALA A 250 4.33 9.83 -9.38
N ALA A 251 3.09 9.53 -9.03
CA ALA A 251 1.91 10.05 -9.74
C ALA A 251 1.76 11.57 -9.60
N TYR A 252 2.07 12.14 -8.43
CA TYR A 252 2.14 13.59 -8.26
C TYR A 252 3.19 14.23 -9.16
N VAL A 253 4.40 13.67 -9.20
CA VAL A 253 5.47 14.18 -10.07
C VAL A 253 5.05 14.07 -11.55
N ALA A 254 4.48 12.94 -11.96
CA ALA A 254 4.00 12.77 -13.33
C ALA A 254 2.87 13.77 -13.68
N TYR A 255 1.98 14.05 -12.74
CA TYR A 255 0.92 15.04 -12.90
C TYR A 255 1.47 16.45 -13.08
N ASP A 256 2.41 16.87 -12.22
CA ASP A 256 3.03 18.19 -12.29
C ASP A 256 3.80 18.37 -13.61
N VAL A 257 4.53 17.34 -14.04
CA VAL A 257 5.27 17.36 -15.32
C VAL A 257 4.30 17.43 -16.50
N ASP A 258 3.17 16.73 -16.47
CA ASP A 258 2.14 16.78 -17.52
C ASP A 258 1.47 18.17 -17.59
N GLU A 259 1.19 18.81 -16.45
CA GLU A 259 0.70 20.18 -16.40
C GLU A 259 1.71 21.19 -16.97
N VAL A 260 3.00 21.03 -16.65
CA VAL A 260 4.08 21.84 -17.26
C VAL A 260 4.17 21.60 -18.76
N ALA A 261 4.02 20.36 -19.23
CA ALA A 261 4.03 20.03 -20.65
C ALA A 261 2.86 20.69 -21.40
N LYS A 262 1.65 20.68 -20.82
CA LYS A 262 0.48 21.39 -21.35
C LYS A 262 0.72 22.90 -21.46
N PHE A 263 1.34 23.51 -20.45
CA PHE A 263 1.73 24.92 -20.51
C PHE A 263 2.77 25.17 -21.60
N TYR A 264 3.77 24.31 -21.72
CA TYR A 264 4.85 24.45 -22.69
C TYR A 264 4.35 24.37 -24.15
N VAL A 265 3.37 23.49 -24.44
CA VAL A 265 2.71 23.45 -25.75
C VAL A 265 1.98 24.76 -26.07
N LYS A 266 1.31 25.37 -25.09
CA LYS A 266 0.66 26.69 -25.28
C LYS A 266 1.71 27.76 -25.60
N PHE A 267 2.82 27.77 -24.87
CA PHE A 267 3.93 28.69 -25.11
C PHE A 267 4.54 28.53 -26.50
N ARG A 268 4.83 27.30 -26.94
CA ARG A 268 5.37 27.05 -28.30
C ARG A 268 4.36 27.37 -29.40
N THR A 269 3.07 27.13 -29.17
CA THR A 269 2.01 27.56 -30.09
C THR A 269 1.98 29.08 -30.24
N PHE A 270 2.16 29.83 -29.15
CA PHE A 270 2.27 31.28 -29.21
C PHE A 270 3.51 31.73 -30.00
N GLN A 271 4.68 31.11 -29.78
CA GLN A 271 5.89 31.43 -30.54
C GLN A 271 5.76 31.15 -32.04
N VAL A 272 5.09 30.06 -32.44
CA VAL A 272 4.82 29.79 -33.86
C VAL A 272 3.97 30.91 -34.46
N LYS A 273 2.92 31.38 -33.76
CA LYS A 273 2.11 32.52 -34.23
C LYS A 273 2.92 33.80 -34.37
N VAL A 274 3.82 34.09 -33.42
CA VAL A 274 4.72 35.25 -33.51
C VAL A 274 5.68 35.12 -34.69
N ALA A 275 6.26 33.94 -34.91
CA ALA A 275 7.14 33.69 -36.06
C ALA A 275 6.38 33.78 -37.40
N GLU A 276 5.12 33.33 -37.45
CA GLU A 276 4.25 33.50 -38.63
C GLU A 276 3.98 34.98 -38.94
N LEU A 277 3.68 35.78 -37.91
CA LEU A 277 3.50 37.22 -38.05
C LEU A 277 4.79 37.91 -38.50
N ASN A 278 5.94 37.58 -37.90
CA ASN A 278 7.23 38.14 -38.30
C ASN A 278 7.59 37.80 -39.75
N ASN A 279 7.40 36.54 -40.16
CA ASN A 279 7.64 36.10 -41.53
C ASN A 279 6.71 36.81 -42.53
N ALA A 280 5.43 37.02 -42.17
CA ALA A 280 4.50 37.78 -42.99
C ALA A 280 4.86 39.27 -43.09
N MET A 281 5.26 39.90 -41.97
CA MET A 281 5.71 41.30 -41.94
C MET A 281 6.95 41.53 -42.81
N VAL A 282 7.94 40.63 -42.76
CA VAL A 282 9.14 40.70 -43.63
C VAL A 282 8.77 40.51 -45.10
N GLY A 283 7.79 39.64 -45.40
CA GLY A 283 7.21 39.52 -46.74
C GLY A 283 6.58 40.84 -47.23
N THR A 284 5.74 41.47 -46.42
CA THR A 284 5.14 42.77 -46.75
C THR A 284 6.17 43.89 -46.84
N ALA A 285 7.19 43.89 -45.98
CA ALA A 285 8.27 44.88 -46.02
C ALA A 285 9.12 44.72 -47.29
N LYS A 286 9.37 43.48 -47.73
CA LYS A 286 10.01 43.21 -49.03
C LYS A 286 9.15 43.74 -50.18
N ASP A 287 7.84 43.49 -50.16
CA ASP A 287 6.93 43.96 -51.21
C ASP A 287 6.79 45.49 -51.20
N LEU A 288 6.79 46.12 -50.02
CA LEU A 288 6.82 47.58 -49.87
C LEU A 288 8.17 48.16 -50.32
N ALA A 289 9.29 47.51 -50.02
CA ALA A 289 10.62 47.93 -50.48
C ALA A 289 10.80 47.76 -52.00
N ILE A 290 10.21 46.71 -52.60
CA ILE A 290 10.12 46.55 -54.05
C ILE A 290 9.23 47.65 -54.66
N ALA A 291 8.11 47.98 -54.01
CA ALA A 291 7.24 49.07 -54.43
C ALA A 291 7.94 50.43 -54.32
N ASP A 292 8.67 50.72 -53.25
CA ASP A 292 9.46 51.94 -53.07
C ASP A 292 10.59 52.04 -54.11
N LEU A 293 11.27 50.93 -54.42
CA LEU A 293 12.25 50.88 -55.50
C LEU A 293 11.57 51.15 -56.87
N ALA A 294 10.40 50.57 -57.12
CA ALA A 294 9.65 50.79 -58.36
C ALA A 294 9.13 52.25 -58.46
N ILE A 295 8.66 52.85 -57.37
CA ILE A 295 8.26 54.25 -57.28
C ILE A 295 9.47 55.16 -57.48
N SER A 296 10.63 54.84 -56.89
CA SER A 296 11.88 55.58 -57.08
C SER A 296 12.38 55.49 -58.53
N ILE A 297 12.22 54.33 -59.20
CA ILE A 297 12.54 54.15 -60.62
C ILE A 297 11.54 54.91 -61.51
N ALA A 298 10.25 54.89 -61.17
CA ALA A 298 9.22 55.66 -61.89
C ALA A 298 9.42 57.18 -61.73
N GLY A 299 9.85 57.65 -60.56
CA GLY A 299 10.20 59.05 -60.28
C GLY A 299 11.35 59.58 -61.15
N MET A 300 12.28 58.71 -61.59
CA MET A 300 13.29 59.09 -62.59
C MET A 300 12.65 59.50 -63.92
N GLY A 301 11.53 58.89 -64.32
CA GLY A 301 10.82 59.26 -65.54
C GLY A 301 10.31 60.71 -65.51
N VAL A 302 9.87 61.19 -64.34
CA VAL A 302 9.43 62.58 -64.14
C VAL A 302 10.61 63.54 -64.03
N ALA A 303 11.71 63.15 -63.37
CA ALA A 303 12.93 63.95 -63.30
C ALA A 303 13.64 64.09 -64.66
N VAL A 304 13.61 63.03 -65.49
CA VAL A 304 14.13 63.05 -66.86
C VAL A 304 13.22 63.84 -67.81
N ALA A 305 11.90 63.82 -67.59
CA ALA A 305 10.98 64.69 -68.33
C ALA A 305 11.22 66.19 -68.06
N GLY A 306 11.49 66.56 -66.80
CA GLY A 306 11.83 67.94 -66.42
C GLY A 306 13.15 68.48 -66.99
N MET A 307 14.05 67.61 -67.47
CA MET A 307 15.30 68.05 -68.12
C MET A 307 15.09 68.64 -69.52
N PHE A 308 13.95 68.38 -70.15
CA PHE A 308 13.65 68.95 -71.47
C PHE A 308 13.04 70.36 -71.40
N GLU A 309 12.61 70.83 -70.22
CA GLU A 309 11.94 72.12 -70.07
C GLU A 309 12.85 73.27 -69.60
N SER A 310 14.08 73.01 -69.12
CA SER A 310 15.02 74.08 -68.74
C SER A 310 16.47 73.80 -69.20
N PRO A 311 17.01 74.52 -70.21
CA PRO A 311 18.41 74.41 -70.58
C PRO A 311 19.25 75.25 -69.61
N GLY A 312 19.65 74.66 -68.49
CA GLY A 312 20.49 75.34 -67.51
C GLY A 312 21.05 74.39 -66.43
N PRO A 313 22.05 74.85 -65.64
CA PRO A 313 22.76 74.04 -64.64
C PRO A 313 21.87 73.49 -63.50
N ALA A 314 20.61 73.91 -63.42
CA ALA A 314 19.60 73.34 -62.51
C ALA A 314 19.18 71.91 -62.91
N GLY A 315 19.24 71.53 -64.20
CA GLY A 315 18.88 70.17 -64.66
C GLY A 315 19.86 69.08 -64.20
N ALA A 316 21.13 69.43 -63.97
CA ALA A 316 22.16 68.50 -63.51
C ALA A 316 21.99 68.08 -62.03
N PHE A 317 21.31 68.88 -61.21
CA PHE A 317 21.03 68.57 -59.80
C PHE A 317 19.93 67.49 -59.61
N GLY A 318 19.07 67.28 -60.61
CA GLY A 318 18.00 66.26 -60.57
C GLY A 318 18.52 64.82 -60.69
N ILE A 319 19.63 64.60 -61.39
CA ILE A 319 20.21 63.25 -61.57
C ILE A 319 20.99 62.82 -60.32
N ALA A 320 21.71 63.74 -59.69
CA ALA A 320 22.52 63.45 -58.50
C ALA A 320 21.66 63.08 -57.28
N THR A 321 20.48 63.70 -57.14
CA THR A 321 19.51 63.41 -56.07
C THR A 321 18.75 62.09 -56.29
N ALA A 322 18.48 61.72 -57.55
CA ALA A 322 17.88 60.42 -57.91
C ALA A 322 18.84 59.23 -57.68
N GLY A 323 20.14 59.39 -57.99
CA GLY A 323 21.15 58.35 -57.76
C GLY A 323 21.36 58.02 -56.27
N ALA A 324 21.28 59.03 -55.39
CA ALA A 324 21.36 58.83 -53.95
C ALA A 324 20.10 58.14 -53.38
N ALA A 325 18.91 58.46 -53.89
CA ALA A 325 17.67 57.79 -53.49
C ALA A 325 17.64 56.30 -53.89
N ILE A 326 18.13 55.96 -55.09
CA ILE A 326 18.24 54.56 -55.55
C ILE A 326 19.30 53.79 -54.76
N ALA A 327 20.42 54.44 -54.41
CA ALA A 327 21.45 53.83 -53.56
C ALA A 327 20.95 53.56 -52.14
N MET A 328 20.19 54.49 -51.54
CA MET A 328 19.58 54.29 -50.21
C MET A 328 18.44 53.26 -50.23
N ALA A 329 17.58 53.27 -51.26
CA ALA A 329 16.52 52.26 -51.45
C ALA A 329 17.10 50.86 -51.73
N GLY A 330 18.19 50.78 -52.51
CA GLY A 330 18.93 49.54 -52.75
C GLY A 330 19.60 48.99 -51.50
N TYR A 331 20.09 49.86 -50.61
CA TYR A 331 20.68 49.47 -49.33
C TYR A 331 19.61 48.97 -48.35
N SER A 332 18.48 49.68 -48.20
CA SER A 332 17.36 49.23 -47.35
C SER A 332 16.72 47.95 -47.86
N MET A 333 16.67 47.73 -49.18
CA MET A 333 16.19 46.49 -49.78
C MET A 333 17.19 45.34 -49.58
N ALA A 334 18.50 45.60 -49.66
CA ALA A 334 19.54 44.59 -49.37
C ALA A 334 19.57 44.18 -47.89
N GLU A 335 19.31 45.12 -46.97
CA GLU A 335 19.14 44.84 -45.53
C GLU A 335 17.86 44.02 -45.28
N ALA A 336 16.72 44.44 -45.85
CA ALA A 336 15.44 43.75 -45.72
C ALA A 336 15.43 42.34 -46.34
N LEU A 337 16.16 42.14 -47.45
CA LEU A 337 16.29 40.84 -48.12
C LEU A 337 17.14 39.83 -47.31
N LYS A 338 18.05 40.28 -46.44
CA LYS A 338 18.80 39.38 -45.54
C LYS A 338 17.94 38.82 -44.40
N GLU A 339 16.88 39.52 -44.00
CA GLU A 339 15.97 39.10 -42.93
C GLU A 339 14.90 38.10 -43.41
N VAL A 340 14.60 38.03 -44.72
CA VAL A 340 13.64 37.06 -45.32
C VAL A 340 14.04 35.60 -45.08
N PRO A 341 15.26 35.12 -45.42
CA PRO A 341 15.64 33.73 -45.20
C PRO A 341 15.70 33.37 -43.72
N LYS A 342 16.13 34.32 -42.87
CA LYS A 342 16.19 34.16 -41.42
C LYS A 342 14.80 34.01 -40.79
N ALA A 343 13.83 34.83 -41.20
CA ALA A 343 12.45 34.70 -40.71
C ALA A 343 11.78 33.37 -41.12
N ALA A 344 12.10 32.85 -42.32
CA ALA A 344 11.64 31.54 -42.77
C ALA A 344 12.30 30.38 -42.00
N GLU A 345 13.58 30.50 -41.66
CA GLU A 345 14.32 29.56 -40.81
C GLU A 345 13.78 29.55 -39.36
N ASP A 346 13.54 30.74 -38.79
CA ASP A 346 12.97 30.92 -37.45
C ASP A 346 11.57 30.31 -37.36
N LEU A 347 10.73 30.50 -38.39
CA LEU A 347 9.42 29.85 -38.50
C LEU A 347 9.53 28.32 -38.51
N THR A 348 10.48 27.78 -39.29
CA THR A 348 10.70 26.34 -39.40
C THR A 348 11.17 25.77 -38.06
N THR A 349 12.10 26.45 -37.39
CA THR A 349 12.60 26.09 -36.06
C THR A 349 11.50 26.14 -35.01
N ALA A 350 10.66 27.18 -35.00
CA ALA A 350 9.52 27.29 -34.09
C ALA A 350 8.51 26.13 -34.30
N ARG A 351 8.24 25.75 -35.55
CA ARG A 351 7.39 24.59 -35.87
C ARG A 351 7.99 23.26 -35.38
N GLN A 352 9.30 23.04 -35.57
CA GLN A 352 9.98 21.85 -35.05
C GLN A 352 9.95 21.79 -33.52
N GLN A 353 10.20 22.91 -32.83
CA GLN A 353 10.10 22.99 -31.37
C GLN A 353 8.67 22.74 -30.86
N LYS A 354 7.64 23.17 -31.62
CA LYS A 354 6.26 22.84 -31.31
C LYS A 354 6.00 21.33 -31.42
N ILE A 355 6.41 20.69 -32.52
CA ILE A 355 6.27 19.24 -32.70
C ILE A 355 6.94 18.47 -31.56
N ALA A 356 8.16 18.86 -31.18
CA ALA A 356 8.86 18.27 -30.03
C ALA A 356 8.08 18.46 -28.72
N SER A 357 7.47 19.63 -28.50
CA SER A 357 6.63 19.88 -27.32
C SER A 357 5.33 19.06 -27.32
N ASP A 358 4.71 18.84 -28.48
CA ASP A 358 3.52 18.00 -28.61
C ASP A 358 3.86 16.54 -28.28
N ASN A 359 4.98 16.03 -28.79
CA ASN A 359 5.48 14.70 -28.46
C ASN A 359 5.80 14.54 -26.97
N PHE A 360 6.45 15.55 -26.37
CA PHE A 360 6.72 15.56 -24.93
C PHE A 360 5.43 15.49 -24.11
N LYS A 361 4.40 16.28 -24.44
CA LYS A 361 3.08 16.21 -23.79
C LYS A 361 2.43 14.83 -23.92
N VAL A 362 2.52 14.18 -25.08
CA VAL A 362 1.97 12.83 -25.25
C VAL A 362 2.70 11.85 -24.31
N GLN A 363 4.02 11.92 -24.22
CA GLN A 363 4.81 11.06 -23.35
C GLN A 363 4.45 11.27 -21.87
N THR A 364 4.37 12.53 -21.41
CA THR A 364 4.03 12.83 -20.00
C THR A 364 2.63 12.37 -19.62
N GLY A 365 1.67 12.44 -20.55
CA GLY A 365 0.32 11.90 -20.34
C GLY A 365 0.30 10.36 -20.22
N ILE A 366 1.13 9.66 -21.00
CA ILE A 366 1.31 8.20 -20.88
C ILE A 366 1.95 7.86 -19.52
N ASP A 367 2.97 8.60 -19.11
CA ASP A 367 3.68 8.39 -17.84
C ASP A 367 2.72 8.59 -16.66
N LEU A 368 1.89 9.64 -16.69
CA LEU A 368 0.84 9.88 -15.69
C LEU A 368 -0.18 8.73 -15.64
N THR A 369 -0.69 8.30 -16.80
CA THR A 369 -1.65 7.19 -16.87
C THR A 369 -1.06 5.88 -16.34
N THR A 370 0.21 5.63 -16.65
CA THR A 370 0.96 4.46 -16.17
C THR A 370 1.16 4.52 -14.65
N ALA A 371 1.55 5.67 -14.11
CA ALA A 371 1.69 5.88 -12.67
C ALA A 371 0.36 5.62 -11.94
N MET A 372 -0.75 6.19 -12.44
CA MET A 372 -2.08 5.99 -11.85
C MET A 372 -2.52 4.50 -11.88
N THR A 373 -2.30 3.82 -13.00
CA THR A 373 -2.61 2.38 -13.14
C THR A 373 -1.77 1.53 -12.18
N THR A 374 -0.51 1.90 -11.99
CA THR A 374 0.40 1.21 -11.08
C THR A 374 -0.05 1.35 -9.63
N ILE A 375 -0.45 2.55 -9.20
CA ILE A 375 -0.99 2.77 -7.84
C ILE A 375 -2.22 1.89 -7.63
N ASN A 376 -3.20 1.95 -8.54
CA ASN A 376 -4.44 1.18 -8.40
C ASN A 376 -4.20 -0.33 -8.36
N THR A 377 -3.21 -0.80 -9.10
CA THR A 377 -2.82 -2.21 -9.11
C THR A 377 -2.18 -2.61 -7.77
N LEU A 378 -1.27 -1.80 -7.24
CA LEU A 378 -0.60 -2.06 -5.97
C LEU A 378 -1.56 -1.96 -4.78
N ASP A 379 -2.39 -0.91 -4.77
CA ASP A 379 -3.46 -0.72 -3.79
C ASP A 379 -4.41 -1.93 -3.82
N GLY A 380 -4.94 -2.28 -4.99
CA GLY A 380 -5.83 -3.43 -5.14
C GLY A 380 -5.20 -4.80 -4.84
N LYS A 381 -3.86 -4.92 -4.86
CA LYS A 381 -3.13 -6.16 -4.46
C LYS A 381 -3.06 -6.30 -2.94
N GLY A 382 -3.00 -5.20 -2.20
CA GLY A 382 -2.91 -5.20 -0.74
C GLY A 382 -1.60 -5.80 -0.20
N ILE A 383 -1.71 -6.60 0.87
CA ILE A 383 -0.57 -7.30 1.49
C ILE A 383 -0.25 -8.66 0.86
N ARG A 384 -1.01 -9.08 -0.16
CA ARG A 384 -0.76 -10.37 -0.82
C ARG A 384 0.64 -10.38 -1.45
N PRO A 385 1.36 -11.51 -1.40
CA PRO A 385 2.72 -11.61 -1.94
C PRO A 385 2.79 -11.25 -3.43
#